data_AF-A0A926SFE6-F1
#
_entry.id   AF-A0A926SFE6-F1
#
_cell.length_a   1.000
_cell.length_b   1.000
_cell.length_c   1.000
_cell.angle_alpha   90.00
_cell.angle_beta   90.00
_cell.angle_gamma   90.00
#
_symmetry.space_group_name_H-M   'P 1'
#
loop_
_entity.id
_entity.type
_entity.pdbx_description
1 polymer ?
#
loop_
_entity_poly.entity_id
_entity_poly.type
_entity_poly.pdbx_seq_one_letter_code
_entity_poly.pdbx_strand_id
1 'polypeptide(L)' 'MLAEQNKVIVLQFYKAFDDRKMEQALELLAPNFVAHLAGMPEPLDGEGFKPEGVTSKLKA' A
#
# COMPACT_ATOMS: atom_id res chain seq x y z
N MET A 1 -19.61 -11.91 6.98
CA MET A 1 -19.53 -11.87 5.51
C MET A 1 -18.61 -10.75 5.00
N LEU A 2 -18.77 -9.49 5.42
CA LEU A 2 -17.83 -8.40 5.03
C LEU A 2 -16.40 -8.55 5.58
N ALA A 3 -16.25 -8.95 6.85
CA ALA A 3 -14.93 -9.11 7.46
C ALA A 3 -14.07 -10.19 6.77
N GLU A 4 -14.67 -11.31 6.35
CA GLU A 4 -13.95 -12.37 5.62
C GLU A 4 -13.54 -11.92 4.22
N GLN A 5 -14.40 -11.16 3.52
CA GLN A 5 -14.04 -10.57 2.23
C GLN A 5 -12.89 -9.57 2.35
N ASN A 6 -12.92 -8.70 3.37
CA ASN A 6 -11.84 -7.75 3.64
C ASN A 6 -10.52 -8.48 3.93
N LYS A 7 -10.55 -9.58 4.69
CA LYS A 7 -9.36 -10.41 4.94
C LYS A 7 -8.79 -10.98 3.64
N VAL A 8 -9.63 -11.48 2.74
CA VAL A 8 -9.18 -11.99 1.43
C VAL A 8 -8.46 -10.91 0.63
N ILE A 9 -9.00 -9.69 0.57
CA ILE A 9 -8.37 -8.57 -0.15
C ILE A 9 -7.01 -8.22 0.47
N VAL A 10 -6.94 -8.14 1.81
CA VAL A 10 -5.69 -7.84 2.52
C VAL A 10 -4.63 -8.92 2.25
N LEU A 11 -5.01 -10.20 2.25
CA LEU A 11 -4.09 -11.30 1.94
C LEU A 11 -3.62 -11.27 0.48
N GLN A 12 -4.48 -10.91 -0.47
CA GLN A 12 -4.11 -10.72 -1.86
C GLN A 12 -3.11 -9.57 -2.03
N PHE A 13 -3.31 -8.46 -1.31
CA PHE A 13 -2.40 -7.33 -1.30
C PHE A 13 -1.00 -7.75 -0.80
N TYR A 14 -0.91 -8.39 0.37
CA TYR A 14 0.38 -8.86 0.90
C TYR A 14 1.06 -9.87 -0.03
N LYS A 15 0.31 -10.80 -0.61
CA LYS A 15 0.86 -11.76 -1.57
C LYS A 15 1.45 -11.06 -2.80
N ALA A 16 0.75 -10.09 -3.38
CA ALA A 16 1.26 -9.33 -4.51
C ALA A 16 2.51 -8.54 -4.15
N PHE A 17 2.54 -7.97 -2.93
CA PHE A 17 3.69 -7.25 -2.41
C PHE A 17 4.91 -8.17 -2.23
N ASP A 18 4.73 -9.32 -1.56
CA ASP A 18 5.77 -10.34 -1.33
C ASP A 18 6.32 -10.91 -2.65
N ASP A 19 5.45 -11.11 -3.64
CA ASP A 19 5.79 -11.57 -5.00
C ASP A 19 6.45 -10.45 -5.86
N ARG A 20 6.66 -9.24 -5.32
CA ARG A 20 7.17 -8.05 -6.03
C ARG A 20 6.32 -7.59 -7.22
N LYS A 21 5.02 -7.87 -7.21
CA LYS A 21 4.04 -7.46 -8.23
C LYS A 21 3.34 -6.17 -7.81
N MET A 22 4.06 -5.06 -7.85
CA MET A 22 3.58 -3.79 -7.28
C MET A 22 2.37 -3.23 -8.00
N GLU A 23 2.29 -3.36 -9.32
CA GLU A 23 1.11 -2.92 -10.09
C GLU A 23 -0.16 -3.61 -9.60
N GLN A 24 -0.09 -4.93 -9.38
CA GLN A 24 -1.22 -5.72 -8.85
C GLN A 24 -1.55 -5.36 -7.40
N ALA A 25 -0.54 -5.04 -6.57
CA ALA A 25 -0.77 -4.60 -5.20
C ALA A 25 -1.49 -3.24 -5.17
N LEU A 26 -1.11 -2.31 -6.06
CA LEU A 26 -1.71 -0.98 -6.14
C LEU A 26 -3.12 -0.99 -6.71
N GLU A 27 -3.45 -1.90 -7.63
CA GLU A 27 -4.81 -2.09 -8.16
C GLU A 27 -5.83 -2.48 -7.07
N LEU A 28 -5.37 -3.08 -5.97
CA LEU A 28 -6.21 -3.46 -4.83
C LEU A 28 -6.51 -2.28 -3.88
N LEU A 29 -5.87 -1.13 -4.09
CA LEU A 29 -6.08 0.07 -3.29
C LEU A 29 -7.21 0.91 -3.88
N ALA A 30 -7.95 1.59 -3.01
CA ALA A 30 -8.98 2.53 -3.45
C ALA A 30 -8.35 3.74 -4.18
N PRO A 31 -9.05 4.37 -5.15
CA PRO A 31 -8.54 5.55 -5.84
C PRO A 31 -8.19 6.73 -4.91
N ASN A 32 -8.82 6.80 -3.73
CA ASN A 32 -8.59 7.80 -2.69
C ASN A 32 -7.78 7.23 -1.51
N PHE A 33 -6.93 6.23 -1.75
CA PHE A 33 -6.11 5.60 -0.73
C PHE A 33 -5.18 6.60 -0.04
N VAL A 34 -5.08 6.47 1.29
CA VAL A 34 -4.21 7.28 2.15
C VAL A 34 -3.48 6.34 3.12
N ALA A 35 -2.15 6.31 3.03
CA ALA A 35 -1.28 5.54 3.90
C ALA A 35 -0.78 6.39 5.08
N HIS A 36 -1.04 5.92 6.30
CA HIS A 36 -0.44 6.46 7.52
C HIS A 36 0.68 5.52 7.97
N LEU A 37 1.93 5.96 7.82
CA LEU A 37 3.11 5.17 8.15
C LEU A 37 3.76 5.70 9.42
N ALA A 38 4.17 4.78 10.31
CA ALA A 38 4.93 5.15 11.49
C ALA A 38 6.26 5.82 11.07
N GLY A 39 6.58 6.95 11.71
CA GLY A 39 7.78 7.72 11.40
C GLY A 39 7.63 8.72 10.25
N MET A 40 6.49 8.75 9.54
CA MET A 40 6.19 9.81 8.58
C MET A 40 5.28 10.87 9.22
N PRO A 41 5.64 12.17 9.16
CA PRO A 41 4.83 13.24 9.73
C PRO A 41 3.54 13.49 8.93
N GLU A 42 3.57 13.21 7.63
CA GLU A 42 2.45 13.39 6.72
C GLU A 42 2.03 12.05 6.11
N PRO A 43 0.72 11.84 5.86
CA PRO A 43 0.25 10.66 5.15
C PRO A 43 0.73 10.67 3.69
N LEU A 44 0.75 9.48 3.09
CA LEU A 44 1.09 9.28 1.68
C LEU A 44 -0.16 8.95 0.88
N ASP A 45 -0.25 9.50 -0.33
CA ASP A 45 -1.20 9.05 -1.34
C ASP A 45 -0.67 7.79 -2.06
N GLY A 46 -1.45 7.27 -3.00
CA GLY A 46 -1.08 6.07 -3.76
C GLY A 46 0.23 6.22 -4.56
N GLU A 47 0.63 7.43 -4.95
CA GLU A 47 1.91 7.65 -5.63
C GLU A 47 3.06 7.67 -4.64
N GLY A 48 2.92 8.40 -3.53
CA GLY A 48 3.92 8.45 -2.46
C GLY A 48 4.16 7.11 -1.77
N PHE A 49 3.15 6.22 -1.76
CA PHE A 49 3.26 4.88 -1.18
C PHE A 49 4.03 3.87 -2.06
N LYS A 50 4.26 4.17 -3.34
CA LYS A 50 5.07 3.29 -4.22
C LYS A 50 6.48 3.09 -3.63
N PRO A 51 7.14 1.94 -3.87
CA PRO A 51 8.47 1.66 -3.29
C PRO A 51 9.50 2.76 -3.54
N GLU A 52 9.46 3.39 -4.71
CA GLU A 52 10.32 4.53 -5.10
C GLU A 52 9.99 5.81 -4.28
N GLY A 53 8.72 6.03 -3.95
CA GLY A 53 8.26 7.11 -3.09
C GLY A 53 8.64 6.89 -1.62
N VAL A 54 8.52 5.67 -1.11
CA VAL A 54 8.86 5.34 0.28
C VAL A 54 10.36 5.38 0.52
N THR A 55 11.18 4.83 -0.39
CA THR A 55 12.65 4.84 -0.25
C THR A 55 13.29 6.23 -0.43
N SER A 56 12.67 7.12 -1.22
CA SER A 56 13.13 8.51 -1.37
C SER A 56 12.82 9.37 -0.14
N LYS A 57 11.67 9.16 0.51
CA LYS A 57 11.26 9.92 1.72
C LYS A 57 11.87 9.43 3.03
N LEU A 58 12.40 8.20 3.09
CA LEU A 58 13.14 7.68 4.25
C LEU A 58 14.61 8.14 4.31
N LYS A 59 15.14 8.75 3.24
CA LYS A 59 16.53 9.24 3.15
C LYS A 59 16.66 10.77 3.26
N ALA A 60 15.54 11.48 3.41
CA ALA A 60 15.49 12.95 3.51
C ALA A 60 15.44 13.41 4.97
#